data_AF-A0A8H5CY03-F1
#
_entry.id   AF-A0A8H5CY03-F1
#
_cell.length_a   1.000
_cell.length_b   1.000
_cell.length_c   1.000
_cell.angle_alpha   90.00
_cell.angle_beta   90.00
_cell.angle_gamma   90.00
#
_symmetry.space_group_name_H-M   'P 1'
#
loop_
_entity.id
_entity.type
_entity.pdbx_description
1 polymer ?
#
loop_
_entity_poly.entity_id
_entity_poly.type
_entity_poly.pdbx_seq_one_letter_code
_entity_poly.pdbx_strand_id
1 'polypeptide(L)'
;MNDSNFSLKRLGLPWYAAAQLLYLLSRTIYIGAAITHFFIWHWGTIYKILKNYWTEECQDPHYRKMKVYKEITNWAYFGIFVVCLALAIGLAYAAKSGLPAWALIIAVIFAWGFTPIIGTLYATVGYAPNIQNLMQMLGGALVPGKPVAKMYFTLYGENPILQALALPGDLKMGQYTKIPPRVTFMLQMIGTIVGGILNFTIMTGTNVWSGQQVQSYNSAAVAWGALGKPLYATGTRYGFVPYMLLVGLGVPIPFWLAHKRWPKVGFNYIFTPVLVAELGLLSVGINSSVFTTFVLSVFSQYYLQKYRATWFRKYNFLMSAALDGGTSVMIFVWTFAVGGAGGKAIPFPNWALNPVGNADYCKRLNN
;
A
#
# COMPACT_ATOMS: atom_id res chain seq x y z
N MET A 1 7.29 -16.82 26.90
CA MET A 1 6.02 -17.45 26.47
C MET A 1 4.92 -17.40 27.56
N ASN A 2 5.18 -16.88 28.78
CA ASN A 2 4.20 -16.90 29.88
C ASN A 2 3.35 -15.62 30.04
N ASP A 3 3.84 -14.44 29.66
CA ASP A 3 3.10 -13.19 29.93
C ASP A 3 1.91 -12.96 29.00
N SER A 4 2.03 -13.28 27.71
CA SER A 4 0.93 -13.07 26.74
C SER A 4 -0.31 -13.90 27.10
N ASN A 5 -0.11 -15.14 27.56
CA ASN A 5 -1.20 -16.03 27.97
C ASN A 5 -1.84 -15.59 29.29
N PHE A 6 -1.09 -14.95 30.19
CA PHE A 6 -1.61 -14.40 31.44
C PHE A 6 -2.47 -13.16 31.18
N SER A 7 -2.03 -12.26 30.30
CA SER A 7 -2.82 -11.09 29.87
C SER A 7 -4.08 -11.49 29.09
N LEU A 8 -4.02 -12.52 28.23
CA LEU A 8 -5.18 -13.06 27.50
C LEU A 8 -6.25 -13.66 28.42
N LYS A 9 -5.85 -14.35 29.49
CA LYS A 9 -6.78 -14.89 30.49
C LYS A 9 -7.47 -13.81 31.33
N ARG A 10 -6.83 -12.66 31.53
CA ARG A 10 -7.41 -11.51 32.27
C ARG A 10 -8.26 -10.58 31.40
N LEU A 11 -7.85 -10.31 30.16
CA LEU A 11 -8.47 -9.30 29.28
C LEU A 11 -9.45 -9.88 28.25
N GLY A 12 -9.44 -11.20 28.05
CA GLY A 12 -10.24 -11.86 27.01
C GLY A 12 -9.66 -11.66 25.60
N LEU A 13 -10.31 -12.29 24.61
CA LEU A 13 -9.96 -12.10 23.19
C LEU A 13 -10.34 -10.68 22.75
N PRO A 14 -9.50 -10.00 21.96
CA PRO A 14 -9.82 -8.65 21.48
C PRO A 14 -11.01 -8.68 20.51
N TRP A 15 -11.85 -7.66 20.63
CA TRP A 15 -13.02 -7.48 19.77
C TRP A 15 -12.72 -6.41 18.73
N TYR A 16 -12.96 -6.74 17.46
CA TYR A 16 -12.94 -5.74 16.41
C TYR A 16 -14.25 -4.96 16.38
N ALA A 17 -14.14 -3.64 16.25
CA ALA A 17 -15.26 -2.81 15.83
C ALA A 17 -15.75 -3.27 14.45
N ALA A 18 -17.05 -3.14 14.19
CA ALA A 18 -17.65 -3.53 12.91
C ALA A 18 -16.97 -2.84 11.71
N ALA A 19 -16.61 -1.56 11.86
CA ALA A 19 -15.85 -0.82 10.88
C ALA A 19 -14.50 -1.48 10.57
N GLN A 20 -13.68 -1.73 11.60
CA GLN A 20 -12.35 -2.34 11.43
C GLN A 20 -12.43 -3.75 10.82
N LEU A 21 -13.47 -4.51 11.16
CA LEU A 21 -13.73 -5.79 10.54
C LEU A 21 -14.06 -5.64 9.05
N LEU A 22 -14.89 -4.67 8.69
CA LEU A 22 -15.24 -4.37 7.30
C LEU A 22 -14.01 -3.91 6.49
N TYR A 23 -13.07 -3.18 7.11
CA TYR A 23 -11.77 -2.87 6.52
C TYR A 23 -10.96 -4.15 6.22
N LEU A 24 -10.83 -5.04 7.21
CA LEU A 24 -10.08 -6.30 7.03
C LEU A 24 -10.73 -7.19 5.95
N LEU A 25 -12.06 -7.23 5.89
CA LEU A 25 -12.81 -7.95 4.87
C LEU A 25 -12.60 -7.35 3.48
N SER A 26 -12.79 -6.05 3.33
CA SER A 26 -12.56 -5.34 2.08
C SER A 26 -11.14 -5.56 1.55
N ARG A 27 -10.12 -5.44 2.42
CA ARG A 27 -8.72 -5.64 2.01
C ARG A 27 -8.39 -7.08 1.64
N THR A 28 -9.04 -8.08 2.25
CA THR A 28 -8.83 -9.50 1.89
C THR A 28 -9.55 -9.88 0.60
N ILE A 29 -10.79 -9.43 0.40
CA ILE A 29 -11.56 -9.64 -0.85
C ILE A 29 -10.87 -8.95 -2.02
N TYR A 30 -10.37 -7.72 -1.81
CA TYR A 30 -9.66 -6.95 -2.83
C TYR A 30 -8.50 -7.75 -3.45
N ILE A 31 -7.70 -8.43 -2.63
CA ILE A 31 -6.50 -9.15 -3.11
C ILE A 31 -6.91 -10.31 -4.04
N GLY A 32 -7.95 -11.06 -3.68
CA GLY A 32 -8.51 -12.09 -4.56
C GLY A 32 -9.08 -11.48 -5.84
N ALA A 33 -9.81 -10.38 -5.73
CA ALA A 33 -10.36 -9.69 -6.89
C ALA A 33 -9.26 -9.17 -7.83
N ALA A 34 -8.15 -8.65 -7.29
CA ALA A 34 -7.01 -8.16 -8.06
C ALA A 34 -6.36 -9.26 -8.91
N ILE A 35 -6.17 -10.45 -8.31
CA ILE A 35 -5.61 -11.62 -9.01
C ILE A 35 -6.51 -12.01 -10.17
N THR A 36 -7.80 -12.25 -9.92
CA THR A 36 -8.72 -12.68 -10.98
C THR A 36 -8.91 -11.61 -12.04
N HIS A 37 -9.03 -10.33 -11.66
CA HIS A 37 -9.17 -9.21 -12.59
C HIS A 37 -7.95 -9.11 -13.51
N PHE A 38 -6.74 -9.25 -12.95
CA PHE A 38 -5.50 -9.30 -13.72
C PHE A 38 -5.49 -10.44 -14.74
N PHE A 39 -5.82 -11.66 -14.32
CA PHE A 39 -5.82 -12.83 -15.20
C PHE A 39 -6.85 -12.74 -16.32
N ILE A 40 -8.01 -12.16 -16.05
CA ILE A 40 -9.08 -12.01 -17.04
C ILE A 40 -8.76 -10.90 -18.05
N TRP A 41 -8.36 -9.72 -17.59
CA TRP A 41 -8.31 -8.51 -18.43
C TRP A 41 -6.91 -8.15 -18.92
N HIS A 42 -5.87 -8.44 -18.14
CA HIS A 42 -4.52 -7.92 -18.40
C HIS A 42 -3.50 -9.00 -18.77
N TRP A 43 -3.76 -10.26 -18.45
CA TRP A 43 -2.86 -11.38 -18.76
C TRP A 43 -2.52 -11.49 -20.25
N GLY A 44 -3.51 -11.33 -21.13
CA GLY A 44 -3.28 -11.39 -22.58
C GLY A 44 -2.29 -10.32 -23.07
N THR A 45 -2.31 -9.13 -22.46
CA THR A 45 -1.39 -8.03 -22.78
C THR A 45 0.00 -8.32 -22.24
N ILE A 46 0.12 -8.77 -20.98
CA ILE A 46 1.42 -9.13 -20.40
C ILE A 46 2.06 -10.29 -21.13
N TYR A 47 1.29 -11.32 -21.47
CA TYR A 47 1.80 -12.48 -22.18
C TYR A 47 2.41 -12.08 -23.53
N LYS A 48 1.74 -11.17 -24.27
CA LYS A 48 2.30 -10.60 -25.50
C LYS A 48 3.58 -9.82 -25.25
N ILE A 49 3.64 -8.99 -24.21
CA ILE A 49 4.84 -8.23 -23.84
C ILE A 49 6.00 -9.19 -23.49
N LEU A 50 5.75 -10.23 -22.70
CA LEU A 50 6.75 -11.23 -22.31
C LEU A 50 7.24 -12.03 -23.51
N LYS A 51 6.33 -12.43 -24.40
CA LYS A 51 6.68 -13.15 -25.63
C LYS A 51 7.51 -12.29 -26.58
N ASN A 52 7.13 -11.03 -26.74
CA ASN A 52 7.74 -10.12 -27.71
C ASN A 52 8.97 -9.40 -27.15
N TYR A 53 9.29 -9.56 -25.87
CA TYR A 53 10.41 -8.89 -25.20
C TYR A 53 11.76 -9.08 -25.92
N TRP A 54 11.99 -10.26 -26.49
CA TRP A 54 13.23 -10.60 -27.19
C TRP A 54 13.19 -10.33 -28.69
N THR A 55 12.01 -10.12 -29.28
CA THR A 55 11.81 -10.11 -30.74
C THR A 55 11.38 -8.76 -31.29
N GLU A 56 10.65 -7.96 -30.51
CA GLU A 56 10.14 -6.66 -30.95
C GLU A 56 10.73 -5.53 -30.11
N GLU A 57 11.28 -4.52 -30.78
CA GLU A 57 11.70 -3.30 -30.11
C GLU A 57 10.50 -2.41 -29.78
N CYS A 58 10.53 -1.79 -28.61
CA CYS A 58 9.50 -0.85 -28.17
C CYS A 58 9.43 0.37 -29.12
N GLN A 59 8.28 0.58 -29.77
CA GLN A 59 8.09 1.63 -30.79
C GLN A 59 7.84 3.04 -30.22
N ASP A 60 8.28 3.33 -28.99
CA ASP A 60 8.07 4.65 -28.38
C ASP A 60 9.05 5.69 -28.99
N PRO A 61 8.57 6.83 -29.54
CA PRO A 61 9.43 7.90 -30.04
C PRO A 61 10.42 8.44 -29.00
N HIS A 62 10.04 8.45 -27.72
CA HIS A 62 10.94 8.86 -26.65
C HIS A 62 12.04 7.83 -26.42
N TYR A 63 11.70 6.54 -26.47
CA TYR A 63 12.66 5.43 -26.32
C TYR A 63 13.66 5.39 -27.49
N ARG A 64 13.20 5.59 -28.73
CA ARG A 64 14.09 5.67 -29.90
C ARG A 64 15.17 6.74 -29.76
N LYS A 65 14.80 7.92 -29.25
CA LYS A 65 15.76 9.02 -28.97
C LYS A 65 16.73 8.70 -27.83
N MET A 66 16.38 7.77 -26.94
CA MET A 66 17.21 7.38 -25.80
C MET A 66 18.25 6.31 -26.12
N LYS A 67 18.13 5.63 -27.27
CA LYS A 67 19.07 4.59 -27.74
C LYS A 67 20.52 5.08 -27.90
N VAL A 68 20.73 6.39 -27.96
CA VAL A 68 22.07 7.01 -27.94
C VAL A 68 22.81 6.70 -26.63
N TYR A 69 22.08 6.56 -25.53
CA TYR A 69 22.65 6.25 -24.22
C TYR A 69 22.73 4.75 -24.00
N LYS A 70 23.86 4.30 -23.42
CA LYS A 70 24.02 2.91 -23.03
C LYS A 70 23.06 2.56 -21.89
N GLU A 71 22.22 1.56 -22.12
CA GLU A 71 21.36 1.01 -21.09
C GLU A 71 22.17 0.32 -19.97
N ILE A 72 21.50 0.09 -18.85
CA ILE A 72 22.03 -0.74 -17.76
C ILE A 72 21.75 -2.19 -18.10
N THR A 73 22.77 -3.02 -17.97
CA THR A 73 22.63 -4.46 -18.16
C THR A 73 21.74 -5.06 -17.06
N ASN A 74 20.84 -5.96 -17.43
CA ASN A 74 19.98 -6.70 -16.48
C ASN A 74 20.77 -7.36 -15.33
N TRP A 75 22.01 -7.77 -15.59
CA TRP A 75 22.93 -8.31 -14.57
C TRP A 75 23.29 -7.33 -13.44
N ALA A 76 23.33 -6.02 -13.69
CA ALA A 76 23.56 -5.04 -12.63
C ALA A 76 22.38 -5.00 -11.66
N TYR A 77 21.14 -5.04 -12.18
CA TYR A 77 19.93 -5.16 -11.34
C TYR A 77 19.93 -6.47 -10.55
N PHE A 78 20.32 -7.59 -11.19
CA PHE A 78 20.42 -8.88 -10.52
C PHE A 78 21.49 -8.89 -9.41
N GLY A 79 22.67 -8.31 -9.67
CA GLY A 79 23.74 -8.20 -8.67
C GLY A 79 23.30 -7.39 -7.46
N ILE A 80 22.59 -6.28 -7.67
CA ILE A 80 22.05 -5.46 -6.58
C ILE A 80 20.95 -6.20 -5.82
N PHE A 81 20.10 -6.95 -6.51
CA PHE A 81 19.12 -7.82 -5.87
C PHE A 81 19.79 -8.84 -4.94
N VAL A 82 20.86 -9.51 -5.39
CA VAL A 82 21.61 -10.48 -4.58
C VAL A 82 22.26 -9.82 -3.37
N VAL A 83 22.87 -8.64 -3.54
CA VAL A 83 23.48 -7.88 -2.43
C VAL A 83 22.42 -7.48 -1.40
N CYS A 84 21.29 -6.92 -1.85
CA CYS A 84 20.19 -6.52 -0.98
C CYS A 84 19.56 -7.72 -0.25
N LEU A 85 19.43 -8.87 -0.92
CA LEU A 85 18.94 -10.11 -0.31
C LEU A 85 19.89 -10.62 0.76
N ALA A 86 21.20 -10.62 0.50
CA ALA A 86 22.23 -11.01 1.46
C ALA A 86 22.21 -10.08 2.70
N LEU A 87 22.11 -8.78 2.49
CA LEU A 87 21.96 -7.80 3.57
C LEU A 87 20.67 -8.01 4.37
N ALA A 88 19.55 -8.29 3.70
CA ALA A 88 18.27 -8.56 4.37
C ALA A 88 18.35 -9.80 5.27
N ILE A 89 18.99 -10.88 4.80
CA ILE A 89 19.22 -12.08 5.59
C ILE A 89 20.17 -11.77 6.76
N GLY A 90 21.30 -11.10 6.50
CA GLY A 90 22.28 -10.73 7.52
C GLY A 90 21.67 -9.87 8.65
N LEU A 91 20.89 -8.85 8.29
CA LEU A 91 20.20 -7.99 9.25
C LEU A 91 19.10 -8.74 10.01
N ALA A 92 18.35 -9.64 9.35
CA ALA A 92 17.33 -10.43 10.02
C ALA A 92 17.91 -11.31 11.14
N TYR A 93 19.11 -11.87 10.93
CA TYR A 93 19.82 -12.64 11.95
C TYR A 93 20.50 -11.75 13.01
N ALA A 94 21.13 -10.65 12.60
CA ALA A 94 21.77 -9.71 13.54
C ALA A 94 20.76 -9.10 14.53
N ALA A 95 19.55 -8.77 14.04
CA ALA A 95 18.48 -8.21 14.86
C ALA A 95 17.75 -9.25 15.75
N LYS A 96 18.19 -10.52 15.75
CA LYS A 96 17.52 -11.64 16.47
C LYS A 96 16.02 -11.69 16.21
N SER A 97 15.60 -11.39 14.98
CA SER A 97 14.18 -11.26 14.59
C SER A 97 13.35 -12.53 14.79
N GLY A 98 14.02 -13.69 14.83
CA GLY A 98 13.39 -15.00 14.92
C GLY A 98 12.77 -15.48 13.60
N LEU A 99 12.98 -14.75 12.50
CA LEU A 99 12.58 -15.12 11.14
C LEU A 99 13.66 -16.03 10.52
N PRO A 100 13.32 -17.24 10.06
CA PRO A 100 14.27 -18.09 9.36
C PRO A 100 14.49 -17.59 7.91
N ALA A 101 15.71 -17.77 7.38
CA ALA A 101 16.07 -17.30 6.04
C ALA A 101 15.12 -17.80 4.93
N TRP A 102 14.65 -19.05 5.02
CA TRP A 102 13.70 -19.60 4.05
C TRP A 102 12.38 -18.83 3.99
N ALA A 103 11.89 -18.33 5.14
CA ALA A 103 10.66 -17.55 5.18
C ALA A 103 10.85 -16.17 4.54
N LEU A 104 12.04 -15.56 4.68
CA LEU A 104 12.38 -14.33 3.98
C LEU A 104 12.39 -14.54 2.46
N ILE A 105 12.99 -15.63 1.97
CA ILE A 105 13.00 -15.98 0.54
C ILE A 105 11.57 -16.15 0.01
N ILE A 106 10.70 -16.83 0.76
CA ILE A 106 9.29 -16.96 0.40
C ILE A 106 8.62 -15.59 0.31
N ALA A 107 8.85 -14.68 1.27
CA ALA A 107 8.28 -13.33 1.21
C ALA A 107 8.69 -12.58 -0.07
N VAL A 108 9.95 -12.69 -0.47
CA VAL A 108 10.48 -12.07 -1.70
C VAL A 108 9.88 -12.72 -2.96
N ILE A 109 9.68 -14.03 -2.99
CA ILE A 109 9.02 -14.73 -4.09
C ILE A 109 7.56 -14.26 -4.23
N PHE A 110 6.85 -14.12 -3.12
CA PHE A 110 5.50 -13.56 -3.11
C PHE A 110 5.50 -12.12 -3.63
N ALA A 111 6.42 -11.27 -3.17
CA ALA A 111 6.56 -9.90 -3.66
C ALA A 111 6.77 -9.87 -5.19
N TRP A 112 7.66 -10.72 -5.70
CA TRP A 112 7.93 -10.84 -7.13
C TRP A 112 6.67 -11.26 -7.93
N GLY A 113 5.92 -12.25 -7.46
CA GLY A 113 4.70 -12.72 -8.11
C GLY A 113 3.56 -11.69 -8.11
N PHE A 114 3.43 -10.88 -7.04
CA PHE A 114 2.41 -9.83 -6.94
C PHE A 114 2.80 -8.52 -7.64
N THR A 115 4.08 -8.30 -7.92
CA THR A 115 4.56 -7.10 -8.63
C THR A 115 3.87 -6.86 -9.97
N PRO A 116 3.77 -7.82 -10.92
CA PRO A 116 3.09 -7.59 -12.19
C PRO A 116 1.57 -7.34 -12.03
N ILE A 117 0.94 -8.00 -11.04
CA ILE A 117 -0.49 -7.86 -10.76
C ILE A 117 -0.80 -6.43 -10.31
N ILE A 118 -0.06 -5.93 -9.31
CA ILE A 118 -0.28 -4.59 -8.77
C ILE A 118 0.24 -3.54 -9.75
N GLY A 119 1.36 -3.80 -10.43
CA GLY A 119 1.95 -2.87 -11.37
C GLY A 119 1.10 -2.59 -12.60
N THR A 120 0.37 -3.59 -13.09
CA THR A 120 -0.61 -3.34 -14.17
C THR A 120 -1.80 -2.53 -13.69
N LEU A 121 -2.33 -2.80 -12.50
CA LEU A 121 -3.41 -2.00 -11.91
C LEU A 121 -2.97 -0.55 -11.70
N TYR A 122 -1.75 -0.35 -11.21
CA TYR A 122 -1.17 0.98 -11.05
C TYR A 122 -0.98 1.68 -12.40
N ALA A 123 -0.51 0.96 -13.43
CA ALA A 123 -0.31 1.53 -14.75
C ALA A 123 -1.63 1.87 -15.49
N THR A 124 -2.73 1.17 -15.22
CA THR A 124 -4.02 1.37 -15.91
C THR A 124 -4.94 2.34 -15.17
N VAL A 125 -5.00 2.27 -13.84
CA VAL A 125 -5.94 3.04 -13.00
C VAL A 125 -5.24 4.10 -12.17
N GLY A 126 -3.92 4.01 -11.99
CA GLY A 126 -3.18 4.86 -11.05
C GLY A 126 -3.38 4.47 -9.58
N TYR A 127 -3.99 3.31 -9.31
CA TYR A 127 -4.26 2.82 -7.96
C TYR A 127 -3.33 1.65 -7.61
N ALA A 128 -2.43 1.86 -6.64
CA ALA A 128 -1.48 0.87 -6.15
C ALA A 128 -1.90 0.39 -4.75
N PRO A 129 -2.52 -0.78 -4.62
CA PRO A 129 -3.17 -1.12 -3.35
C PRO A 129 -2.21 -1.93 -2.49
N ASN A 130 -2.26 -1.65 -1.20
CA ASN A 130 -1.40 -2.29 -0.22
C ASN A 130 -1.82 -3.76 0.02
N ILE A 131 -0.88 -4.69 -0.11
CA ILE A 131 -1.07 -6.13 0.14
C ILE A 131 -0.54 -6.60 1.50
N GLN A 132 -0.24 -5.66 2.40
CA GLN A 132 0.33 -5.92 3.71
C GLN A 132 -0.51 -6.95 4.49
N ASN A 133 -1.84 -6.87 4.41
CA ASN A 133 -2.73 -7.82 5.10
C ASN A 133 -2.53 -9.27 4.62
N LEU A 134 -2.28 -9.51 3.33
CA LEU A 134 -1.97 -10.84 2.81
C LEU A 134 -0.61 -11.33 3.35
N MET A 135 0.42 -10.49 3.25
CA MET A 135 1.75 -10.84 3.75
C MET A 135 1.74 -11.10 5.26
N GLN A 136 0.90 -10.38 6.00
CA GLN A 136 0.67 -10.64 7.41
C GLN A 136 -0.04 -11.98 7.67
N MET A 137 -1.06 -12.33 6.89
CA MET A 137 -1.73 -13.63 6.96
C MET A 137 -0.76 -14.77 6.70
N LEU A 138 -0.01 -14.68 5.59
CA LEU A 138 0.99 -15.68 5.21
C LEU A 138 2.11 -15.80 6.24
N GLY A 139 2.64 -14.67 6.71
CA GLY A 139 3.69 -14.64 7.73
C GLY A 139 3.23 -15.23 9.07
N GLY A 140 1.98 -14.98 9.47
CA GLY A 140 1.38 -15.57 10.68
C GLY A 140 1.16 -17.09 10.56
N ALA A 141 0.85 -17.58 9.35
CA ALA A 141 0.71 -19.01 9.09
C ALA A 141 2.06 -19.74 9.01
N LEU A 142 3.08 -19.14 8.38
CA LEU A 142 4.41 -19.72 8.19
C LEU A 142 5.28 -19.70 9.45
N VAL A 143 5.20 -18.62 10.24
CA VAL A 143 5.98 -18.45 11.48
C VAL A 143 5.04 -18.08 12.64
N PRO A 144 4.30 -19.07 13.17
CA PRO A 144 3.31 -18.81 14.20
C PRO A 144 3.96 -18.41 15.54
N GLY A 145 3.31 -17.50 16.27
CA GLY A 145 3.67 -17.16 17.65
C GLY A 145 4.88 -16.23 17.83
N LYS A 146 5.47 -15.72 16.74
CA LYS A 146 6.56 -14.72 16.79
C LYS A 146 6.15 -13.42 16.08
N PRO A 147 5.60 -12.42 16.79
CA PRO A 147 5.15 -11.16 16.20
C PRO A 147 6.26 -10.40 15.48
N VAL A 148 7.47 -10.38 16.04
CA VAL A 148 8.63 -9.69 15.44
C VAL A 148 8.99 -10.32 14.10
N ALA A 149 9.12 -11.65 14.02
CA ALA A 149 9.40 -12.35 12.77
C ALA A 149 8.36 -12.05 11.69
N LYS A 150 7.08 -11.99 12.06
CA LYS A 150 5.99 -11.61 11.16
C LYS A 150 6.11 -10.18 10.64
N MET A 151 6.53 -9.22 11.48
CA MET A 151 6.76 -7.84 11.04
C MET A 151 7.83 -7.78 9.96
N TYR A 152 8.95 -8.48 10.14
CA TYR A 152 10.01 -8.60 9.12
C TYR A 152 9.50 -9.29 7.84
N PHE A 153 8.77 -10.39 7.95
CA PHE A 153 8.17 -11.07 6.79
C PHE A 153 7.25 -10.13 5.99
N THR A 154 6.43 -9.35 6.69
CA THR A 154 5.51 -8.39 6.07
C THR A 154 6.28 -7.27 5.38
N LEU A 155 7.29 -6.72 6.05
CA LEU A 155 8.12 -5.63 5.55
C LEU A 155 8.78 -6.02 4.21
N TYR A 156 9.45 -7.18 4.18
CA TYR A 156 10.12 -7.71 2.98
C TYR A 156 9.15 -8.26 1.93
N GLY A 157 7.89 -8.53 2.29
CA GLY A 157 6.87 -9.00 1.37
C GLY A 157 6.14 -7.88 0.61
N GLU A 158 6.01 -6.72 1.22
CA GLU A 158 5.20 -5.62 0.68
C GLU A 158 6.04 -4.47 0.13
N ASN A 159 7.05 -4.00 0.87
CA ASN A 159 7.83 -2.81 0.46
C ASN A 159 8.59 -2.99 -0.87
N PRO A 160 9.17 -4.18 -1.18
CA PRO A 160 9.80 -4.38 -2.47
C PRO A 160 8.85 -4.17 -3.65
N ILE A 161 7.55 -4.41 -3.48
CA ILE A 161 6.55 -4.14 -4.53
C ILE A 161 6.47 -2.64 -4.78
N LEU A 162 6.31 -1.83 -3.74
CA LEU A 162 6.24 -0.37 -3.88
C LEU A 162 7.49 0.19 -4.57
N GLN A 163 8.67 -0.32 -4.20
CA GLN A 163 9.92 0.08 -4.84
C GLN A 163 10.02 -0.40 -6.29
N ALA A 164 9.52 -1.59 -6.59
CA ALA A 164 9.45 -2.11 -7.95
C ALA A 164 8.46 -1.35 -8.83
N LEU A 165 7.51 -0.60 -8.27
CA LEU A 165 6.62 0.31 -9.01
C LEU A 165 7.24 1.70 -9.19
N ALA A 166 7.94 2.21 -8.18
CA ALA A 166 8.60 3.51 -8.23
C ALA A 166 9.75 3.52 -9.25
N LEU A 167 10.58 2.47 -9.25
CA LEU A 167 11.76 2.38 -10.11
C LEU A 167 11.43 2.53 -11.62
N PRO A 168 10.45 1.80 -12.20
CA PRO A 168 10.01 2.03 -13.58
C PRO A 168 9.40 3.41 -13.83
N GLY A 169 8.68 3.96 -12.85
CA GLY A 169 8.08 5.30 -12.95
C GLY A 169 9.14 6.38 -13.16
N ASP A 170 10.19 6.34 -12.34
CA ASP A 170 11.32 7.25 -12.44
C ASP A 170 12.15 7.03 -13.71
N LEU A 171 12.37 5.76 -14.13
CA LEU A 171 13.06 5.46 -15.39
C LEU A 171 12.30 6.05 -16.59
N LYS A 172 10.97 5.96 -16.58
CA LYS A 172 10.12 6.55 -17.62
C LYS A 172 10.15 8.08 -17.58
N MET A 173 10.18 8.69 -16.41
CA MET A 173 10.41 10.13 -16.27
C MET A 173 11.79 10.55 -16.82
N GLY A 174 12.82 9.73 -16.58
CA GLY A 174 14.14 9.87 -17.19
C GLY A 174 14.11 9.86 -18.72
N GLN A 175 13.32 8.95 -19.32
CA GLN A 175 13.14 8.88 -20.78
C GLN A 175 12.42 10.12 -21.36
N TYR A 176 11.50 10.72 -20.60
CA TYR A 176 10.82 11.95 -20.98
C TYR A 176 11.74 13.16 -20.92
N THR A 177 12.54 13.26 -19.86
CA THR A 177 13.50 14.36 -19.63
C THR A 177 14.82 14.21 -20.39
N LYS A 178 15.05 13.08 -21.06
CA LYS A 178 16.26 12.76 -21.85
C LYS A 178 17.54 12.64 -21.01
N ILE A 179 17.40 12.26 -19.74
CA ILE A 179 18.52 12.01 -18.83
C ILE A 179 19.05 10.58 -19.07
N PRO A 180 20.37 10.36 -19.19
CA PRO A 180 20.93 9.03 -19.41
C PRO A 180 20.45 7.99 -18.38
N PRO A 181 20.03 6.76 -18.78
CA PRO A 181 19.47 5.76 -17.86
C PRO A 181 20.41 5.33 -16.73
N ARG A 182 21.73 5.39 -16.97
CA ARG A 182 22.75 5.09 -15.96
C ARG A 182 22.78 6.13 -14.85
N VAL A 183 22.62 7.40 -15.21
CA VAL A 183 22.61 8.51 -14.26
C VAL A 183 21.33 8.48 -13.44
N THR A 184 20.18 8.24 -14.07
CA THR A 184 18.90 8.10 -13.35
C THR A 184 18.96 6.97 -12.33
N PHE A 185 19.56 5.83 -12.70
CA PHE A 185 19.74 4.71 -11.79
C PHE A 185 20.68 5.03 -10.62
N MET A 186 21.84 5.65 -10.89
CA MET A 186 22.75 6.05 -9.81
C MET A 186 22.10 7.05 -8.85
N LEU A 187 21.33 8.01 -9.37
CA LEU A 187 20.59 8.97 -8.55
C LEU A 187 19.52 8.29 -7.69
N GLN A 188 18.81 7.29 -8.21
CA GLN A 188 17.87 6.49 -7.41
C GLN A 188 18.58 5.72 -6.29
N MET A 189 19.74 5.11 -6.57
CA MET A 189 20.53 4.39 -5.57
C MET A 189 21.04 5.33 -4.47
N ILE A 190 21.53 6.51 -4.84
CA ILE A 190 21.98 7.51 -3.86
C ILE A 190 20.79 8.03 -3.05
N GLY A 191 19.69 8.36 -3.72
CA GLY A 191 18.47 8.88 -3.09
C GLY A 191 17.85 7.89 -2.10
N THR A 192 17.85 6.60 -2.41
CA THR A 192 17.36 5.55 -1.49
C THR A 192 18.25 5.41 -0.25
N ILE A 193 19.57 5.50 -0.39
CA ILE A 193 20.50 5.47 0.75
C ILE A 193 20.32 6.71 1.64
N VAL A 194 20.34 7.91 1.05
CA VAL A 194 20.18 9.17 1.78
C VAL A 194 18.81 9.23 2.45
N GLY A 195 17.74 8.88 1.72
CA GLY A 195 16.38 8.82 2.24
C GLY A 195 16.23 7.82 3.39
N GLY A 196 16.88 6.65 3.30
CA GLY A 196 16.91 5.66 4.38
C GLY A 196 17.58 6.19 5.66
N ILE A 197 18.71 6.88 5.53
CA ILE A 197 19.44 7.48 6.67
C ILE A 197 18.62 8.61 7.31
N LEU A 198 18.05 9.50 6.50
CA LEU A 198 17.21 10.60 7.00
C LEU A 198 15.96 10.06 7.69
N ASN A 199 15.30 9.05 7.11
CA ASN A 199 14.14 8.41 7.71
C ASN A 199 14.47 7.83 9.10
N PHE A 200 15.59 7.10 9.21
CA PHE A 200 16.06 6.56 10.49
C PHE A 200 16.30 7.67 11.52
N THR A 201 16.94 8.76 11.12
CA THR A 201 17.25 9.89 12.01
C THR A 201 15.97 10.58 12.51
N ILE A 202 14.99 10.79 11.65
CA ILE A 202 13.72 11.45 12.00
C ILE A 202 12.83 10.54 12.86
N MET A 203 12.85 9.22 12.62
CA MET A 203 12.07 8.25 13.39
C MET A 203 12.53 8.08 14.84
N THR A 204 13.72 8.58 15.22
CA THR A 204 14.14 8.65 16.62
C THR A 204 13.45 9.78 17.42
N GLY A 205 12.53 10.53 16.80
CA GLY A 205 11.68 11.54 17.43
C GLY A 205 10.43 10.98 18.15
N THR A 206 9.81 11.82 18.99
CA THR A 206 8.63 11.50 19.82
C THR A 206 7.37 11.11 19.01
N ASN A 207 6.43 10.42 19.67
CA ASN A 207 5.13 9.90 19.14
C ASN A 207 4.27 10.85 18.28
N VAL A 208 4.55 12.16 18.28
CA VAL A 208 3.84 13.17 17.49
C VAL A 208 4.02 12.97 15.98
N TRP A 209 5.12 12.37 15.54
CA TRP A 209 5.45 12.23 14.11
C TRP A 209 4.94 10.94 13.44
N SER A 210 4.75 9.84 14.18
CA SER A 210 4.50 8.52 13.57
C SER A 210 3.72 7.52 14.43
N GLY A 211 3.29 7.91 15.65
CA GLY A 211 2.72 6.99 16.64
C GLY A 211 1.56 6.16 16.11
N GLN A 212 0.66 6.76 15.33
CA GLN A 212 -0.51 6.07 14.78
C GLN A 212 -0.13 4.97 13.78
N GLN A 213 0.82 5.22 12.89
CA GLN A 213 1.27 4.20 11.93
C GLN A 213 1.96 3.07 12.69
N VAL A 214 2.93 3.39 13.55
CA VAL A 214 3.66 2.38 14.35
C VAL A 214 2.71 1.55 15.22
N GLN A 215 1.71 2.19 15.84
CA GLN A 215 0.70 1.52 16.65
C GLN A 215 -0.23 0.65 15.81
N SER A 216 -0.61 1.07 14.61
CA SER A 216 -1.37 0.24 13.67
C SER A 216 -0.57 -0.99 13.23
N TYR A 217 0.71 -0.81 12.86
CA TYR A 217 1.62 -1.91 12.52
C TYR A 217 1.78 -2.90 13.68
N ASN A 218 1.96 -2.41 14.90
CA ASN A 218 2.09 -3.25 16.09
C ASN A 218 0.77 -3.99 16.40
N SER A 219 -0.37 -3.29 16.36
CA SER A 219 -1.68 -3.90 16.59
C SER A 219 -1.98 -5.02 15.59
N ALA A 220 -1.67 -4.78 14.31
CA ALA A 220 -1.82 -5.79 13.25
C ALA A 220 -0.82 -6.96 13.40
N ALA A 221 0.41 -6.68 13.87
CA ALA A 221 1.39 -7.72 14.19
C ALA A 221 0.91 -8.64 15.31
N VAL A 222 0.35 -8.09 16.38
CA VAL A 222 -0.20 -8.85 17.52
C VAL A 222 -1.42 -9.66 17.11
N ALA A 223 -2.39 -9.02 16.43
CA ALA A 223 -3.63 -9.64 15.97
C ALA A 223 -3.41 -10.90 15.12
N TRP A 224 -2.62 -10.77 14.06
CA TRP A 224 -2.40 -11.86 13.12
C TRP A 224 -1.24 -12.79 13.52
N GLY A 225 -0.28 -12.32 14.34
CA GLY A 225 0.93 -13.07 14.71
C GLY A 225 0.80 -13.83 16.03
N ALA A 226 0.45 -13.14 17.12
CA ALA A 226 0.27 -13.76 18.43
C ALA A 226 -1.11 -14.40 18.56
N LEU A 227 -2.13 -13.74 18.02
CA LEU A 227 -3.54 -14.14 18.14
C LEU A 227 -4.12 -14.77 16.87
N GLY A 228 -3.26 -15.10 15.90
CA GLY A 228 -3.68 -15.64 14.59
C GLY A 228 -4.59 -16.87 14.69
N LYS A 229 -4.16 -17.89 15.44
CA LYS A 229 -4.95 -19.11 15.66
C LYS A 229 -6.26 -18.87 16.41
N PRO A 230 -6.29 -18.21 17.59
CA PRO A 230 -7.54 -18.03 18.33
C PRO A 230 -8.54 -17.05 17.66
N LEU A 231 -8.08 -16.11 16.82
CA LEU A 231 -8.96 -15.16 16.14
C LEU A 231 -9.41 -15.63 14.74
N TYR A 232 -8.51 -16.21 13.95
CA TYR A 232 -8.71 -16.42 12.51
C TYR A 232 -8.66 -17.90 12.07
N ALA A 233 -8.50 -18.85 12.99
CA ALA A 233 -8.59 -20.27 12.62
C ALA A 233 -10.03 -20.67 12.23
N THR A 234 -10.13 -21.76 11.48
CA THR A 234 -11.40 -22.33 11.03
C THR A 234 -12.30 -22.67 12.23
N GLY A 235 -13.52 -22.14 12.26
CA GLY A 235 -14.46 -22.33 13.38
C GLY A 235 -14.32 -21.31 14.52
N THR A 236 -13.36 -20.39 14.45
CA THR A 236 -13.27 -19.24 15.39
C THR A 236 -14.05 -18.04 14.88
N ARG A 237 -14.29 -17.05 15.75
CA ARG A 237 -15.19 -15.92 15.47
C ARG A 237 -14.84 -15.11 14.22
N TYR A 238 -13.55 -14.91 13.93
CA TYR A 238 -13.10 -14.20 12.72
C TYR A 238 -12.46 -15.15 11.70
N GLY A 239 -12.68 -16.46 11.83
CA GLY A 239 -12.18 -17.48 10.91
C GLY A 239 -12.66 -17.30 9.47
N PHE A 240 -13.75 -16.55 9.25
CA PHE A 240 -14.25 -16.22 7.91
C PHE A 240 -13.40 -15.16 7.17
N VAL A 241 -12.62 -14.33 7.88
CA VAL A 241 -11.85 -13.23 7.26
C VAL A 241 -10.82 -13.75 6.23
N PRO A 242 -10.00 -14.79 6.53
CA PRO A 242 -9.12 -15.38 5.52
C PRO A 242 -9.87 -15.98 4.32
N TYR A 243 -11.04 -16.59 4.53
CA TYR A 243 -11.83 -17.20 3.46
C TYR A 243 -12.39 -16.18 2.48
N MET A 244 -12.50 -14.92 2.87
CA MET A 244 -12.95 -13.85 1.99
C MET A 244 -11.95 -13.56 0.86
N LEU A 245 -10.71 -14.02 0.96
CA LEU A 245 -9.78 -14.06 -0.17
C LEU A 245 -10.34 -14.91 -1.33
N LEU A 246 -10.95 -16.07 -1.02
CA LEU A 246 -11.56 -16.95 -2.02
C LEU A 246 -12.82 -16.34 -2.62
N VAL A 247 -13.63 -15.66 -1.78
CA VAL A 247 -14.79 -14.89 -2.27
C VAL A 247 -14.33 -13.78 -3.22
N GLY A 248 -13.21 -13.11 -2.89
CA GLY A 248 -12.54 -12.13 -3.73
C GLY A 248 -12.21 -12.63 -5.12
N LEU A 249 -11.71 -13.87 -5.25
CA LEU A 249 -11.44 -14.48 -6.55
C LEU A 249 -12.70 -14.56 -7.43
N GLY A 250 -13.87 -14.70 -6.82
CA GLY A 250 -15.16 -14.74 -7.51
C GLY A 250 -15.71 -13.39 -7.93
N VAL A 251 -15.35 -12.28 -7.27
CA VAL A 251 -15.96 -10.96 -7.50
C VAL A 251 -15.83 -10.47 -8.95
N PRO A 252 -14.69 -10.63 -9.66
CA PRO A 252 -14.59 -10.19 -11.05
C PRO A 252 -15.36 -11.05 -12.06
N ILE A 253 -15.74 -12.28 -11.69
CA ILE A 253 -16.33 -13.27 -12.62
C ILE A 253 -17.72 -12.83 -13.11
N PRO A 254 -18.67 -12.40 -12.25
CA PRO A 254 -19.96 -11.87 -12.70
C PRO A 254 -19.83 -10.70 -13.68
N PHE A 255 -18.88 -9.78 -13.43
CA PHE A 255 -18.66 -8.63 -14.32
C PHE A 255 -18.08 -9.04 -15.67
N TRP A 256 -17.20 -10.05 -15.69
CA TRP A 256 -16.71 -10.62 -16.93
C TRP A 256 -17.80 -11.35 -17.72
N LEU A 257 -18.65 -12.14 -17.04
CA LEU A 257 -19.80 -12.80 -17.68
C LEU A 257 -20.81 -11.77 -18.23
N ALA A 258 -21.09 -10.71 -17.46
CA ALA A 258 -21.93 -9.61 -17.90
C ALA A 258 -21.34 -8.89 -19.12
N HIS A 259 -20.02 -8.68 -19.18
CA HIS A 259 -19.38 -8.13 -20.36
C HIS A 259 -19.51 -9.05 -21.58
N LYS A 260 -19.31 -10.37 -21.40
CA LYS A 260 -19.45 -11.35 -22.48
C LYS A 260 -20.88 -11.39 -23.03
N ARG A 261 -21.88 -11.20 -22.17
CA ARG A 261 -23.30 -11.18 -22.56
C ARG A 261 -23.75 -9.85 -23.16
N TRP A 262 -23.21 -8.74 -22.67
CA TRP A 262 -23.53 -7.37 -23.09
C TRP A 262 -22.28 -6.53 -23.34
N PRO A 263 -21.60 -6.73 -24.49
CA PRO A 263 -20.34 -6.05 -24.79
C PRO A 263 -20.51 -4.53 -24.95
N LYS A 264 -21.71 -4.04 -25.28
CA LYS A 264 -21.99 -2.61 -25.51
C LYS A 264 -22.20 -1.78 -24.24
N VAL A 265 -22.38 -2.40 -23.07
CA VAL A 265 -22.71 -1.70 -21.81
C VAL A 265 -21.46 -1.12 -21.13
N GLY A 266 -20.25 -1.56 -21.52
CA GLY A 266 -19.00 -0.98 -21.01
C GLY A 266 -18.54 -1.56 -19.66
N PHE A 267 -18.93 -2.79 -19.33
CA PHE A 267 -18.45 -3.49 -18.12
C PHE A 267 -16.90 -3.62 -18.02
N ASN A 268 -16.17 -3.38 -19.12
CA ASN A 268 -14.69 -3.32 -19.15
C ASN A 268 -14.10 -2.16 -18.36
N TYR A 269 -14.88 -1.10 -18.13
CA TYR A 269 -14.41 0.07 -17.39
C TYR A 269 -14.56 -0.11 -15.87
N ILE A 270 -15.16 -1.21 -15.41
CA ILE A 270 -15.38 -1.49 -13.99
C ILE A 270 -14.18 -2.24 -13.42
N PHE A 271 -13.36 -1.52 -12.66
CA PHE A 271 -12.26 -2.09 -11.90
C PHE A 271 -12.77 -2.65 -10.56
N THR A 272 -13.19 -3.91 -10.61
CA THR A 272 -13.72 -4.64 -9.44
C THR A 272 -12.78 -4.68 -8.23
N PRO A 273 -11.44 -4.74 -8.35
CA PRO A 273 -10.58 -4.70 -7.18
C PRO A 273 -10.67 -3.34 -6.46
N VAL A 274 -10.65 -2.24 -7.22
CA VAL A 274 -10.73 -0.88 -6.65
C VAL A 274 -12.04 -0.68 -5.90
N LEU A 275 -13.17 -1.09 -6.50
CA LEU A 275 -14.48 -1.00 -5.85
C LEU A 275 -14.49 -1.68 -4.49
N VAL A 276 -13.98 -2.92 -4.43
CA VAL A 276 -13.95 -3.68 -3.17
C VAL A 276 -12.99 -3.05 -2.17
N ALA A 277 -11.84 -2.55 -2.60
CA ALA A 277 -10.84 -1.93 -1.73
C ALA A 277 -11.38 -0.65 -1.06
N GLU A 278 -12.12 0.16 -1.81
CA GLU A 278 -12.65 1.44 -1.32
C GLU A 278 -13.87 1.29 -0.41
N LEU A 279 -14.61 0.18 -0.48
CA LEU A 279 -15.69 -0.13 0.48
C LEU A 279 -15.17 -0.16 1.93
N GLY A 280 -13.90 -0.57 2.13
CA GLY A 280 -13.28 -0.64 3.45
C GLY A 280 -12.62 0.65 3.93
N LEU A 281 -12.36 1.61 3.04
CA LEU A 281 -11.52 2.77 3.35
C LEU A 281 -12.15 3.67 4.43
N LEU A 282 -13.47 3.80 4.44
CA LEU A 282 -14.23 4.65 5.38
C LEU A 282 -14.26 4.11 6.82
N SER A 283 -13.65 2.94 7.07
CA SER A 283 -13.49 2.38 8.41
C SER A 283 -12.49 3.13 9.28
N VAL A 284 -11.64 3.99 8.70
CA VAL A 284 -10.61 4.71 9.47
C VAL A 284 -11.30 5.78 10.31
N GLY A 285 -10.84 5.97 11.55
CA GLY A 285 -11.49 6.85 12.54
C GLY A 285 -11.55 8.34 12.18
N ILE A 286 -10.93 8.77 11.07
CA ILE A 286 -10.98 10.15 10.57
C ILE A 286 -11.46 10.13 9.12
N ASN A 287 -12.71 10.53 8.90
CA ASN A 287 -13.34 10.57 7.58
C ASN A 287 -13.69 11.98 7.11
N SER A 288 -13.28 13.01 7.86
CA SER A 288 -13.62 14.42 7.59
C SER A 288 -13.15 14.90 6.22
N SER A 289 -12.07 14.35 5.68
CA SER A 289 -11.55 14.71 4.36
C SER A 289 -12.31 14.11 3.19
N VAL A 290 -13.06 13.01 3.38
CA VAL A 290 -13.65 12.24 2.27
C VAL A 290 -14.64 13.07 1.47
N PHE A 291 -15.53 13.79 2.16
CA PHE A 291 -16.54 14.63 1.49
C PHE A 291 -15.87 15.77 0.72
N THR A 292 -14.89 16.43 1.32
CA THR A 292 -14.13 17.51 0.66
C THR A 292 -13.38 17.00 -0.56
N THR A 293 -12.72 15.84 -0.45
CA THR A 293 -12.03 15.21 -1.58
C THR A 293 -13.01 14.85 -2.70
N PHE A 294 -14.21 14.35 -2.38
CA PHE A 294 -15.24 14.06 -3.38
C PHE A 294 -15.70 15.32 -4.10
N VAL A 295 -16.02 16.39 -3.36
CA VAL A 295 -16.44 17.68 -3.95
C VAL A 295 -15.35 18.27 -4.84
N LEU A 296 -14.10 18.28 -4.38
CA LEU A 296 -12.95 18.75 -5.17
C LEU A 296 -12.72 17.88 -6.41
N SER A 297 -12.90 16.56 -6.29
CA SER A 297 -12.76 15.63 -7.42
C SER A 297 -13.84 15.87 -8.48
N VAL A 298 -15.10 16.07 -8.09
CA VAL A 298 -16.18 16.42 -9.02
C VAL A 298 -15.93 17.79 -9.65
N PHE A 299 -15.52 18.78 -8.86
CA PHE A 299 -15.21 20.11 -9.40
C PHE A 299 -14.05 20.08 -10.40
N SER A 300 -12.95 19.40 -10.07
CA SER A 300 -11.77 19.30 -10.94
C SER A 300 -12.01 18.40 -12.15
N GLN A 301 -12.45 17.17 -11.94
CA GLN A 301 -12.57 16.18 -13.01
C GLN A 301 -13.84 16.31 -13.84
N TYR A 302 -14.97 16.73 -13.26
CA TYR A 302 -16.20 16.90 -14.03
C TYR A 302 -16.35 18.33 -14.55
N TYR A 303 -16.33 19.34 -13.66
CA TYR A 303 -16.61 20.72 -14.07
C TYR A 303 -15.45 21.36 -14.84
N LEU A 304 -14.24 21.39 -14.27
CA LEU A 304 -13.10 22.05 -14.92
C LEU A 304 -12.67 21.32 -16.20
N GLN A 305 -12.70 19.99 -16.23
CA GLN A 305 -12.36 19.23 -17.43
C GLN A 305 -13.37 19.46 -18.57
N LYS A 306 -14.67 19.54 -18.29
CA LYS A 306 -15.73 19.66 -19.31
C LYS A 306 -15.98 21.09 -19.77
N TYR A 307 -16.02 22.05 -18.84
CA TYR A 307 -16.39 23.44 -19.15
C TYR A 307 -15.19 24.39 -19.30
N ARG A 308 -14.01 24.04 -18.75
CA ARG A 308 -12.80 24.88 -18.77
C ARG A 308 -11.54 24.08 -19.14
N ALA A 309 -11.62 23.25 -20.18
CA ALA A 309 -10.56 22.32 -20.58
C ALA A 309 -9.19 22.98 -20.81
N THR A 310 -9.14 24.21 -21.36
CA THR A 310 -7.88 24.93 -21.60
C THR A 310 -7.17 25.29 -20.31
N TRP A 311 -7.92 25.73 -19.29
CA TRP A 311 -7.36 26.03 -17.98
C TRP A 311 -6.90 24.74 -17.28
N PHE A 312 -7.73 23.70 -17.35
CA PHE A 312 -7.44 22.40 -16.76
C PHE A 312 -6.12 21.82 -17.27
N ARG A 313 -5.88 21.80 -18.59
CA ARG A 313 -4.64 21.28 -19.17
C ARG A 313 -3.39 22.08 -18.77
N LYS A 314 -3.51 23.40 -18.60
CA LYS A 314 -2.37 24.27 -18.33
C LYS A 314 -2.02 24.36 -16.84
N TYR A 315 -3.03 24.44 -15.97
CA TYR A 315 -2.82 24.82 -14.57
C TYR A 315 -3.22 23.75 -13.55
N ASN A 316 -3.98 22.71 -13.92
CA ASN A 316 -4.45 21.73 -12.94
C ASN A 316 -3.30 21.01 -12.22
N PHE A 317 -2.27 20.60 -12.95
CA PHE A 317 -1.08 19.97 -12.35
C PHE A 317 -0.28 20.95 -11.48
N LEU A 318 -0.16 22.21 -11.88
CA LEU A 318 0.53 23.23 -11.09
C LEU A 318 -0.23 23.54 -9.80
N MET A 319 -1.56 23.65 -9.87
CA MET A 319 -2.42 23.85 -8.71
C MET A 319 -2.35 22.65 -7.76
N SER A 320 -2.38 21.41 -8.30
CA SER A 320 -2.21 20.19 -7.49
C SER A 320 -0.88 20.22 -6.73
N ALA A 321 0.23 20.51 -7.43
CA ALA A 321 1.55 20.60 -6.82
C ALA A 321 1.62 21.71 -5.75
N ALA A 322 0.98 22.85 -5.98
CA ALA A 322 0.92 23.95 -5.02
C ALA A 322 0.09 23.59 -3.78
N LEU A 323 -1.04 22.88 -3.95
CA LEU A 323 -1.87 22.40 -2.85
C LEU A 323 -1.14 21.35 -2.00
N ASP A 324 -0.44 20.40 -2.64
CA ASP A 324 0.36 19.39 -1.94
C ASP A 324 1.53 20.02 -1.17
N GLY A 325 2.25 20.95 -1.81
CA GLY A 325 3.33 21.71 -1.17
C GLY A 325 2.83 22.57 -0.01
N GLY A 326 1.73 23.31 -0.21
CA GLY A 326 1.12 24.14 0.83
C GLY A 326 0.62 23.33 2.01
N THR A 327 0.00 22.17 1.76
CA THR A 327 -0.44 21.25 2.81
C THR A 327 0.74 20.72 3.62
N SER A 328 1.84 20.35 2.96
CA SER A 328 3.06 19.87 3.62
C SER A 328 3.68 20.93 4.54
N VAL A 329 3.74 22.18 4.08
CA VAL A 329 4.22 23.32 4.90
C VAL A 329 3.28 23.57 6.08
N MET A 330 1.96 23.55 5.86
CA MET A 330 0.98 23.73 6.92
C MET A 330 1.04 22.62 7.98
N ILE A 331 1.20 21.36 7.57
CA ILE A 331 1.40 20.23 8.50
C ILE A 331 2.67 20.43 9.32
N PHE A 332 3.77 20.85 8.69
CA PHE A 332 5.02 21.13 9.41
C PHE A 332 4.81 22.23 10.47
N VAL A 333 4.27 23.38 10.07
CA VAL A 333 3.98 24.50 10.98
C VAL A 333 3.04 24.07 12.11
N TRP A 334 1.95 23.39 11.77
CA TRP A 334 0.98 22.90 12.75
C TRP A 334 1.61 21.94 13.76
N THR A 335 2.44 21.00 13.29
CA THR A 335 3.09 19.99 14.13
C THR A 335 4.01 20.63 15.18
N PHE A 336 4.78 21.65 14.79
CA PHE A 336 5.69 22.36 15.70
C PHE A 336 4.99 23.38 16.59
N ALA A 337 4.02 24.14 16.06
CA ALA A 337 3.37 25.23 16.77
C ALA A 337 2.21 24.79 17.68
N VAL A 338 1.48 23.74 17.29
CA VAL A 338 0.22 23.32 17.95
C VAL A 338 0.25 21.86 18.37
N GLY A 339 0.71 20.97 17.48
CA GLY A 339 0.70 19.51 17.66
C GLY A 339 1.68 18.98 18.71
N GLY A 340 2.52 19.85 19.29
CA GLY A 340 3.38 19.50 20.42
C GLY A 340 4.75 18.93 20.07
N ALA A 341 5.16 18.93 18.79
CA ALA A 341 6.52 18.53 18.43
C ALA A 341 7.59 19.49 18.98
N GLY A 342 7.23 20.75 19.25
CA GLY A 342 8.07 21.71 19.99
C GLY A 342 8.06 21.55 21.51
N GLY A 343 7.48 20.47 22.04
CA GLY A 343 7.45 20.16 23.48
C GLY A 343 6.20 20.64 24.24
N LYS A 344 5.40 21.55 23.68
CA LYS A 344 4.12 22.00 24.27
C LYS A 344 2.98 21.81 23.27
N ALA A 345 2.11 20.84 23.52
CA ALA A 345 0.87 20.66 22.76
C ALA A 345 -0.16 21.70 23.23
N ILE A 346 -0.73 22.45 22.29
CA ILE A 346 -1.82 23.38 22.57
C ILE A 346 -3.12 22.64 22.25
N PRO A 347 -3.97 22.30 23.24
CA PRO A 347 -5.23 21.63 22.97
C PRO A 347 -6.12 22.52 22.11
N PHE A 348 -6.77 21.93 21.10
CA PHE A 348 -7.76 22.66 20.31
C PHE A 348 -8.91 23.12 21.22
N PRO A 349 -9.45 24.33 21.01
CA PRO A 349 -10.60 24.80 21.76
C PRO A 349 -11.80 23.86 21.55
N ASN A 350 -12.64 23.77 22.56
CA ASN A 350 -13.87 23.00 22.51
C ASN A 350 -14.92 23.80 21.72
N TRP A 351 -15.53 23.17 20.72
CA TRP A 351 -16.60 23.77 19.92
C TRP A 351 -17.55 22.66 19.43
N ALA A 352 -18.64 23.03 18.75
CA ALA A 352 -19.71 22.10 18.38
C ALA A 352 -19.23 20.85 17.60
N LEU A 353 -18.13 20.97 16.84
CA LEU A 353 -17.51 19.88 16.07
C LEU A 353 -16.25 19.29 16.74
N ASN A 354 -15.90 19.72 17.95
CA ASN A 354 -14.84 19.15 18.80
C ASN A 354 -15.32 19.13 20.27
N PRO A 355 -16.29 18.26 20.63
CA PRO A 355 -16.81 18.17 21.99
C PRO A 355 -15.78 17.54 22.93
N VAL A 356 -15.91 17.85 24.23
CA VAL A 356 -15.10 17.20 25.27
C VAL A 356 -15.57 15.76 25.44
N GLY A 357 -14.73 14.78 25.08
CA GLY A 357 -15.01 13.36 25.21
C GLY A 357 -15.04 12.60 23.88
N ASN A 358 -16.03 11.73 23.68
CA ASN A 358 -16.19 11.00 22.42
C ASN A 358 -16.82 11.92 21.36
N ALA A 359 -16.14 12.09 20.23
CA ALA A 359 -16.65 12.85 19.08
C ALA A 359 -18.01 12.33 18.56
N ASP A 360 -18.27 11.03 18.77
CA ASP A 360 -19.50 10.36 18.33
C ASP A 360 -20.68 10.52 19.29
N TYR A 361 -20.51 11.23 20.42
CA TYR A 361 -21.48 11.36 21.53
C TYR A 361 -21.98 10.01 22.12
N CYS A 362 -21.47 8.87 21.64
CA CYS A 362 -21.81 7.57 22.16
C CYS A 362 -21.14 7.35 23.52
N LYS A 363 -21.96 7.11 24.55
CA LYS A 363 -21.51 6.64 25.85
C LYS A 363 -20.89 5.26 25.66
N ARG A 364 -19.62 5.09 26.06
CA ARG A 364 -19.03 3.75 26.20
C ARG A 364 -19.88 3.01 27.23
N LEU A 365 -20.52 1.90 26.85
CA LEU A 365 -21.25 1.06 27.79
C LEU A 365 -20.24 0.56 28.83
N ASN A 366 -20.32 1.11 30.04
CA ASN A 366 -19.65 0.55 31.21
C ASN A 366 -20.49 -0.65 31.64
N ASN A 367 -20.05 -1.85 31.24
CA ASN A 367 -20.46 -3.09 31.90
C ASN A 367 -19.37 -3.49 32.88
#